data_AF-Q65KG9-F1
#
_entry.id   AF-Q65KG9-F1
#
_cell.length_a   1.000
_cell.length_b   1.000
_cell.length_c   1.000
_cell.angle_alpha   90.00
_cell.angle_beta   90.00
_cell.angle_gamma   90.00
#
_symmetry.space_group_name_H-M   'P 1'
#
loop_
_entity.id
_entity.type
_entity.pdbx_description
1 polymer ?
#
loop_
_entity_poly.entity_id
_entity_poly.type
_entity_poly.pdbx_seq_one_letter_code
_entity_poly.pdbx_strand_id
1 'polypeptide(L)' 'MNGLFYCYSTTLMHFLKANGRRYKFTKLHPRTNNRMWVFERDADFGALLDEYDARKANAKAQ' A
#
# COMPACT_ATOMS: atom_id res chain seq x y z
N MET A 1 10.26 -3.71 -16.15
CA MET A 1 9.11 -2.78 -16.27
C MET A 1 8.80 -2.26 -14.88
N ASN A 2 9.00 -0.97 -14.64
CA ASN A 2 8.97 -0.39 -13.28
C ASN A 2 7.52 -0.16 -12.84
N GLY A 3 6.91 -1.17 -12.23
CA GLY A 3 5.56 -1.09 -11.69
C GLY A 3 5.52 -0.25 -10.41
N LEU A 4 5.05 0.99 -10.49
CA LEU A 4 4.79 1.79 -9.29
C LEU A 4 3.39 1.46 -8.75
N PHE A 5 3.29 1.26 -7.45
CA PHE A 5 2.03 1.06 -6.75
C PHE A 5 1.60 2.33 -6.04
N TYR A 6 0.42 2.83 -6.36
CA TYR A 6 -0.16 4.02 -5.74
C TYR A 6 -1.08 3.60 -4.60
N CYS A 7 -0.66 3.86 -3.37
CA CYS A 7 -1.42 3.59 -2.17
C CYS A 7 -2.17 4.85 -1.73
N TYR A 8 -3.49 4.72 -1.60
CA TYR A 8 -4.38 5.78 -1.13
C TYR A 8 -4.89 5.55 0.31
N SER A 9 -4.73 4.33 0.84
CA SER A 9 -5.25 3.93 2.14
C SER A 9 -4.18 4.06 3.22
N THR A 10 -4.48 4.82 4.27
CA THR A 10 -3.61 4.94 5.45
C THR A 10 -3.37 3.58 6.11
N THR A 11 -4.41 2.75 6.28
CA THR A 11 -4.30 1.42 6.90
C THR A 11 -3.30 0.51 6.17
N LEU A 12 -3.37 0.48 4.83
CA LEU A 12 -2.45 -0.30 4.02
C LEU A 12 -1.02 0.26 4.10
N MET A 13 -0.86 1.58 4.08
CA MET A 13 0.44 2.22 4.27
C MET A 13 1.06 1.87 5.63
N HIS A 14 0.27 1.90 6.71
CA HIS A 14 0.73 1.49 8.04
C HIS A 14 1.11 0.01 8.09
N PHE A 15 0.33 -0.86 7.46
CA PHE A 15 0.66 -2.30 7.36
C PHE A 15 1.98 -2.52 6.63
N LEU A 16 2.17 -1.90 5.46
CA LEU A 16 3.41 -2.01 4.69
C LEU A 16 4.61 -1.48 5.49
N LYS A 17 4.44 -0.33 6.17
CA LYS A 17 5.48 0.25 7.03
C LYS A 17 5.83 -0.64 8.22
N ALA A 18 4.84 -1.27 8.84
CA ALA A 18 5.05 -2.22 9.94
C ALA A 18 5.80 -3.48 9.48
N ASN A 19 5.58 -3.91 8.23
CA ASN A 19 6.32 -4.98 7.57
C ASN A 19 7.68 -4.52 6.97
N GLY A 20 8.18 -3.34 7.37
CA GLY A 20 9.49 -2.84 6.95
C GLY A 20 9.54 -2.24 5.54
N ARG A 21 8.42 -2.18 4.81
CA ARG A 21 8.37 -1.57 3.47
C ARG A 21 8.25 -0.05 3.57
N ARG A 22 9.18 0.66 2.93
CA ARG A 22 9.16 2.13 2.81
C ARG A 22 8.64 2.53 1.44
N TYR A 23 7.88 3.62 1.40
CA TYR A 23 7.46 4.24 0.15
C TYR A 23 8.65 4.98 -0.50
N LYS A 24 8.67 5.03 -1.83
CA LYS A 24 9.67 5.78 -2.62
C LYS A 24 9.46 7.28 -2.49
N PHE A 25 8.23 7.73 -2.70
CA PHE A 25 7.85 9.13 -2.58
C PHE A 25 6.36 9.27 -2.28
N THR A 26 5.98 10.41 -1.74
CA THR A 26 4.57 10.79 -1.54
C THR A 26 4.20 11.87 -2.53
N LYS A 27 2.99 11.78 -3.09
CA LYS A 27 2.43 12.78 -3.99
C LYS A 27 1.14 13.32 -3.39
N LEU A 28 0.86 14.60 -3.59
CA LEU A 28 -0.43 15.19 -3.26
C LEU A 28 -1.27 15.23 -4.53
N HIS A 29 -2.52 14.82 -4.42
CA HIS A 29 -3.45 14.94 -5.54
C HIS A 29 -3.80 16.43 -5.75
N PRO A 30 -3.56 17.00 -6.93
CA PRO A 30 -3.64 18.45 -7.15
C PRO A 30 -5.05 19.03 -6.91
N ARG A 31 -6.09 18.21 -7.10
CA ARG A 31 -7.50 18.62 -6.95
C ARG A 31 -8.08 18.43 -5.54
N THR A 32 -7.62 17.41 -4.81
CA THR A 32 -8.23 17.00 -3.53
C THR A 32 -7.29 17.21 -2.36
N ASN A 33 -6.05 17.60 -2.63
CA ASN A 33 -4.94 17.72 -1.68
C ASN A 33 -4.70 16.46 -0.85
N ASN A 34 -5.22 15.31 -1.29
CA ASN A 34 -5.07 14.05 -0.60
C ASN A 34 -3.67 13.48 -0.84
N ARG A 35 -3.07 12.98 0.23
CA ARG A 35 -1.74 12.37 0.21
C ARG A 35 -1.83 10.95 -0.34
N MET A 36 -0.96 10.65 -1.29
CA MET A 36 -0.84 9.37 -1.97
C MET A 36 0.59 8.87 -1.79
N TRP A 37 0.77 7.63 -1.35
CA TRP A 37 2.08 7.02 -1.13
C TRP A 37 2.43 6.11 -2.29
N VAL A 38 3.60 6.31 -2.90
CA VAL A 38 4.04 5.50 -4.04
C VAL A 38 5.09 4.51 -3.59
N PHE A 39 4.82 3.24 -3.83
CA PHE A 39 5.72 2.12 -3.54
C PHE A 39 6.23 1.50 -4.84
N GLU A 40 7.39 0.86 -4.77
CA GLU A 40 7.94 0.08 -5.87
C GLU A 40 7.32 -1.33 -5.80
N ARG A 41 6.74 -1.83 -6.90
CA ARG A 41 6.26 -3.22 -6.96
C ARG A 41 7.45 -4.13 -7.18
N ASP A 42 7.75 -4.90 -6.15
CA ASP A 42 8.64 -6.06 -6.20
C ASP A 42 7.82 -7.33 -5.89
N ALA A 43 8.39 -8.51 -6.11
CA ALA A 43 7.75 -9.80 -5.83
C ALA A 43 7.27 -9.89 -4.37
N ASP A 44 8.08 -9.45 -3.42
CA ASP A 44 7.71 -9.37 -2.00
C ASP A 44 6.54 -8.42 -1.73
N PHE A 45 6.45 -7.33 -2.50
CA PHE A 45 5.37 -6.36 -2.33
C PHE A 45 4.03 -6.98 -2.73
N GLY A 46 4.03 -7.80 -3.79
CA GLY A 46 2.86 -8.59 -4.19
C GLY A 46 2.40 -9.51 -3.06
N ALA A 47 3.33 -10.29 -2.48
CA ALA A 47 3.01 -11.20 -1.38
C ALA A 47 2.40 -10.49 -0.15
N LEU A 48 2.91 -9.30 0.20
CA LEU A 48 2.37 -8.50 1.30
C LEU A 48 0.96 -7.96 1.00
N LEU A 49 0.66 -7.61 -0.25
CA LEU A 49 -0.69 -7.19 -0.64
C LEU A 49 -1.67 -8.36 -0.54
N ASP A 50 -1.28 -9.53 -1.04
CA ASP A 50 -2.12 -10.73 -0.99
C ASP A 50 -2.41 -11.13 0.47
N GLU A 51 -1.39 -11.07 1.34
CA GLU A 51 -1.56 -11.31 2.77
C GLU A 51 -2.51 -10.28 3.42
N TYR A 52 -2.38 -9.01 3.06
CA TYR A 52 -3.26 -7.96 3.58
C TYR A 52 -4.72 -8.18 3.14
N ASP A 53 -4.96 -8.51 1.86
CA ASP A 53 -6.31 -8.79 1.37
C ASP A 53 -6.90 -10.05 2.00
N ALA A 54 -6.10 -11.11 2.20
CA ALA A 54 -6.53 -12.30 2.93
C ALA A 54 -6.91 -11.99 4.39
N ARG A 55 -6.09 -11.20 5.11
CA ARG A 55 -6.39 -10.74 6.47
C ARG A 55 -7.66 -9.90 6.51
N LYS A 56 -7.84 -9.00 5.54
CA LYS A 56 -9.02 -8.13 5.43
C LYS A 56 -10.29 -8.93 5.12
N ALA A 57 -10.21 -9.96 4.28
CA ALA A 57 -11.33 -10.86 3.99
C ALA A 57 -11.76 -11.61 5.26
N ASN A 58 -10.80 -12.14 6.03
CA ASN A 58 -11.07 -12.80 7.30
C ASN A 58 -11.68 -11.86 8.34
N ALA A 59 -11.20 -10.61 8.43
CA ALA A 59 -11.74 -9.62 9.36
C ALA A 59 -13.19 -9.17 9.04
N LYS A 60 -13.65 -9.35 7.80
CA LYS A 60 -15.04 -9.04 7.40
C LYS A 60 -16.00 -10.22 7.61
N ALA A 61 -15.47 -11.42 7.86
CA ALA A 61 -16.24 -12.64 8.06
C ALA A 61 -16.62 -12.91 9.53
N GLN A 62 -16.17 -12.07 10.47
CA GLN A 62 -16.59 -12.05 11.87
C GLN A 62 -17.56 -10.90 12.13
#